data_AF-A0A0F2T5N2-F1
#
_entry.id   AF-A0A0F2T5N2-F1
#
_cell.length_a   1.000
_cell.length_b   1.000
_cell.length_c   1.000
_cell.angle_alpha   90.00
_cell.angle_beta   90.00
_cell.angle_gamma   90.00
#
_symmetry.space_group_name_H-M   'P 1'
#
loop_
_entity.id
_entity.type
_entity.pdbx_description
1 polymer ?
#
loop_
_entity_poly.entity_id
_entity_poly.type
_entity_poly.pdbx_seq_one_letter_code
_entity_poly.pdbx_strand_id
1 'polypeptide(L)'
;VAGGLSLRDAARIVAVRSQLVRDKLAGLGGMMSVALPVDRVEELLAPYAGRLSVAAVNGPAAVVVAGEVAALDEVFEACERDGVRARKVKVDYASH
;
A
#
# COMPACT_ATOMS: atom_id res chain seq x y z
N VAL A 1 -8.20 -22.18 2.24
CA VAL A 1 -9.54 -21.63 2.55
C VAL A 1 -9.99 -22.21 3.88
N ALA A 2 -10.36 -21.38 4.86
CA ALA A 2 -10.64 -21.83 6.24
C ALA A 2 -12.13 -22.15 6.52
N GLY A 3 -13.02 -21.97 5.54
CA GLY A 3 -14.46 -22.16 5.73
C GLY A 3 -15.20 -20.99 6.39
N GLY A 4 -14.53 -19.85 6.62
CA GLY A 4 -15.14 -18.68 7.27
C GLY A 4 -16.21 -17.94 6.47
N LEU A 5 -16.40 -18.26 5.19
CA LEU A 5 -17.42 -17.67 4.31
C LEU A 5 -18.01 -18.73 3.40
N SER A 6 -19.31 -18.62 3.10
CA SER A 6 -19.93 -19.35 2.00
C SER A 6 -19.33 -18.89 0.67
N LEU A 7 -19.33 -19.76 -0.36
CA LEU A 7 -18.84 -19.38 -1.69
C LEU A 7 -19.60 -18.17 -2.25
N ARG A 8 -20.92 -18.13 -2.04
CA ARG A 8 -21.78 -17.03 -2.49
C ARG A 8 -21.40 -15.71 -1.83
N ASP A 9 -21.16 -15.71 -0.52
CA ASP A 9 -20.76 -14.50 0.21
C ASP A 9 -19.36 -14.05 -0.16
N ALA A 10 -18.41 -14.97 -0.27
CA ALA A 10 -17.05 -14.66 -0.71
C ALA A 10 -17.06 -14.01 -2.11
N ALA A 11 -17.83 -14.57 -3.05
CA ALA A 11 -18.00 -14.02 -4.40
C ALA A 11 -18.63 -12.61 -4.37
N ARG A 12 -19.65 -12.39 -3.54
CA ARG A 12 -20.29 -11.08 -3.39
C ARG A 12 -19.31 -10.04 -2.84
N ILE A 13 -18.57 -10.37 -1.78
CA ILE A 13 -17.62 -9.46 -1.12
C ILE A 13 -16.53 -9.02 -2.11
N VAL A 14 -15.90 -9.97 -2.81
CA VAL A 14 -14.82 -9.63 -3.74
C VAL A 14 -15.33 -8.81 -4.94
N ALA A 15 -16.51 -9.12 -5.45
CA ALA A 15 -17.09 -8.40 -6.59
C ALA A 15 -17.44 -6.95 -6.21
N VAL A 16 -18.19 -6.75 -5.12
CA VAL A 16 -18.62 -5.42 -4.68
C VAL A 16 -17.42 -4.57 -4.28
N ARG A 17 -16.45 -5.12 -3.53
CA ARG A 17 -15.23 -4.40 -3.17
C ARG A 17 -14.46 -3.93 -4.40
N SER A 18 -14.28 -4.81 -5.39
CA SER A 18 -13.52 -4.46 -6.59
C SER A 18 -14.23 -3.39 -7.43
N GLN A 19 -15.56 -3.41 -7.47
CA GLN A 19 -16.36 -2.35 -8.10
C GLN A 19 -16.15 -1.02 -7.38
N LEU A 20 -16.26 -0.97 -6.05
CA LEU A 20 -16.04 0.25 -5.28
C LEU A 20 -14.63 0.80 -5.44
N VAL A 21 -13.61 -0.06 -5.41
CA VAL A 21 -12.22 0.35 -5.65
C VAL A 21 -12.09 1.01 -7.02
N ARG A 22 -12.57 0.35 -8.08
CA ARG A 22 -12.50 0.88 -9.44
C ARG A 22 -13.27 2.19 -9.59
N ASP A 23 -14.48 2.26 -9.05
CA ASP A 23 -15.41 3.36 -9.34
C ASP A 23 -15.17 4.58 -8.43
N LYS A 24 -14.47 4.42 -7.30
CA LYS A 24 -14.30 5.48 -6.29
C LYS A 24 -12.85 5.81 -5.95
N LEU A 25 -11.90 4.89 -6.14
CA LEU A 25 -10.52 5.04 -5.64
C LEU A 25 -9.47 5.00 -6.75
N ALA A 26 -9.77 4.42 -7.91
CA ALA A 26 -8.84 4.35 -9.03
C ALA A 26 -8.37 5.76 -9.45
N GLY A 27 -7.05 5.90 -9.59
CA GLY A 27 -6.36 7.16 -9.87
C GLY A 27 -6.13 8.07 -8.67
N LEU A 28 -6.65 7.75 -7.47
CA LEU A 28 -6.58 8.63 -6.29
C LEU A 28 -5.41 8.32 -5.34
N GLY A 29 -4.58 7.31 -5.65
CA GLY A 29 -3.44 6.97 -4.82
C GLY A 29 -2.58 5.87 -5.42
N GLY A 30 -1.64 5.38 -4.64
CA GLY A 30 -0.80 4.25 -5.01
C GLY A 30 -0.34 3.44 -3.83
N MET A 31 0.49 2.44 -4.11
CA MET A 31 1.16 1.64 -3.09
C MET A 31 2.60 1.31 -3.52
N MET A 32 3.49 1.14 -2.54
CA MET A 32 4.89 0.83 -2.74
C MET A 32 5.38 -0.16 -1.69
N SER A 33 6.14 -1.17 -2.13
CA SER A 33 6.86 -2.07 -1.23
C SER A 33 8.25 -1.50 -0.93
N VAL A 34 8.64 -1.48 0.34
CA VAL A 34 9.92 -0.96 0.85
C VAL A 34 10.61 -2.07 1.63
N ALA A 35 11.88 -2.33 1.31
CA ALA A 35 12.67 -3.39 1.91
C ALA A 35 13.33 -2.95 3.24
N LEU A 36 12.52 -2.48 4.18
CA LEU A 36 12.94 -2.03 5.51
C LEU A 36 12.02 -2.59 6.61
N PRO A 37 12.51 -2.68 7.86
CA PRO A 37 11.67 -2.90 9.04
C PRO A 37 10.63 -1.78 9.23
N VAL A 38 9.50 -2.10 9.89
CA VAL A 38 8.36 -1.19 10.04
C VAL A 38 8.71 0.09 10.79
N ASP A 39 9.52 0.01 11.84
CA ASP A 39 10.02 1.15 12.60
C ASP A 39 10.80 2.14 11.72
N ARG A 40 11.66 1.61 10.83
CA ARG A 40 12.41 2.43 9.87
C ARG A 40 11.51 3.05 8.80
N VAL A 41 10.46 2.34 8.38
CA VAL A 41 9.47 2.88 7.45
C VAL A 41 8.64 3.97 8.13
N GLU A 42 8.21 3.78 9.38
CA GLU A 42 7.47 4.80 10.13
C GLU A 42 8.28 6.09 10.29
N GLU A 43 9.59 6.00 10.59
CA GLU A 43 10.47 7.16 10.60
C GLU A 43 10.57 7.85 9.21
N LEU A 44 10.71 7.06 8.14
CA LEU A 44 10.76 7.56 6.77
C LEU A 44 9.45 8.28 6.37
N LEU A 45 8.30 7.82 6.89
CA LEU A 45 6.98 8.37 6.59
C LEU A 45 6.57 9.51 7.52
N ALA A 46 7.29 9.77 8.62
CA ALA A 46 6.95 10.82 9.57
C ALA A 46 6.77 12.22 8.92
N PRO A 47 7.58 12.64 7.93
CA PRO A 47 7.36 13.91 7.22
C PRO A 47 6.09 13.95 6.37
N TYR A 48 5.50 12.78 6.08
CA TYR A 48 4.34 12.58 5.21
C TYR A 48 3.06 12.22 5.98
N ALA A 49 3.02 12.52 7.28
CA ALA A 49 1.88 12.22 8.13
C ALA A 49 0.56 12.72 7.52
N GLY A 50 -0.43 11.82 7.42
CA GLY A 50 -1.73 12.09 6.80
C GLY A 50 -1.78 11.94 5.27
N ARG A 51 -0.63 11.88 4.60
CA ARG A 51 -0.52 11.67 3.14
C ARG A 51 -0.13 10.24 2.78
N LEU A 52 0.69 9.62 3.63
CA LEU A 52 1.16 8.24 3.50
C LEU A 52 0.91 7.46 4.79
N SER A 53 0.70 6.15 4.67
CA SER A 53 0.53 5.21 5.78
C SER A 53 1.19 3.87 5.49
N VAL A 54 1.58 3.16 6.54
CA VAL A 54 1.92 1.73 6.43
C VAL A 54 0.63 0.96 6.16
N ALA A 55 0.55 0.32 5.00
CA ALA A 55 -0.59 -0.50 4.60
C ALA A 55 -0.46 -1.94 5.12
N ALA A 56 0.75 -2.52 5.05
CA ALA A 56 0.96 -3.89 5.49
C ALA A 56 2.41 -4.15 5.92
N VAL A 57 2.60 -5.00 6.93
CA VAL A 57 3.90 -5.55 7.32
C VAL A 57 3.91 -7.03 6.93
N ASN A 58 4.53 -7.34 5.79
CA ASN A 58 4.57 -8.69 5.23
C ASN A 58 5.76 -9.53 5.74
N GLY A 59 6.72 -8.89 6.43
CA GLY A 59 7.86 -9.55 7.03
C GLY A 59 8.84 -8.57 7.67
N PRO A 60 9.95 -9.05 8.27
CA PRO A 60 10.88 -8.22 9.03
C PRO A 60 11.54 -7.08 8.24
N ALA A 61 11.59 -7.19 6.91
CA ALA A 61 12.10 -6.15 6.02
C ALA A 61 11.24 -6.06 4.75
N ALA A 62 9.93 -6.19 4.89
CA ALA A 62 8.99 -6.19 3.76
C ALA A 62 7.71 -5.46 4.17
N VAL A 63 7.68 -4.14 3.95
CA VAL A 63 6.58 -3.27 4.35
C VAL A 63 5.97 -2.63 3.10
N VAL A 64 4.65 -2.54 3.06
CA VAL A 64 3.92 -1.82 2.01
C VAL A 64 3.43 -0.50 2.57
N VAL A 65 3.68 0.58 1.83
CA VAL A 65 3.19 1.94 2.08
C VAL A 65 2.10 2.26 1.07
N ALA A 66 1.07 2.99 1.48
CA ALA A 66 0.00 3.48 0.61
C ALA A 66 -0.27 4.97 0.86
N GLY A 67 -0.82 5.65 -0.15
CA GLY A 67 -1.29 7.02 -0.01
C GLY A 67 -1.19 7.81 -1.30
N GLU A 68 -0.92 9.12 -1.19
CA GLU A 68 -0.81 10.03 -2.33
C GLU A 68 0.34 9.64 -3.28
N VAL A 69 0.08 9.71 -4.59
CA VAL A 69 1.08 9.37 -5.63
C VAL A 69 2.32 10.24 -5.54
N ALA A 70 2.16 11.56 -5.39
CA ALA A 70 3.29 12.49 -5.32
C ALA A 70 4.19 12.22 -4.10
N ALA A 71 3.60 11.95 -2.93
CA ALA A 71 4.36 11.62 -1.73
C ALA A 71 5.09 10.27 -1.88
N LEU A 72 4.45 9.27 -2.51
CA LEU A 72 5.11 7.99 -2.82
C LEU A 72 6.30 8.17 -3.77
N ASP A 73 6.21 9.09 -4.73
CA ASP A 73 7.30 9.41 -5.65
C ASP A 73 8.49 10.02 -4.90
N GLU A 74 8.25 10.98 -4.01
CA GLU A 74 9.30 11.57 -3.16
C GLU A 74 10.01 10.51 -2.28
N VAL A 75 9.24 9.62 -1.64
CA VAL A 75 9.79 8.54 -0.81
C VAL A 75 10.55 7.52 -1.67
N PHE A 76 10.06 7.22 -2.87
CA PHE A 76 10.74 6.33 -3.82
C PHE A 76 12.12 6.89 -4.20
N GLU A 77 12.19 8.17 -4.55
CA GLU A 77 13.46 8.86 -4.85
C GLU A 77 14.41 8.90 -3.65
N ALA A 78 13.89 9.11 -2.43
CA ALA A 78 14.69 9.03 -1.21
C ALA A 78 15.27 7.62 -1.01
N CYS A 79 14.46 6.58 -1.23
CA CYS A 79 14.92 5.19 -1.14
C CYS A 79 16.01 4.90 -2.18
N GLU A 80 15.87 5.37 -3.42
CA GLU A 80 16.91 5.19 -4.45
C GLU A 80 18.22 5.89 -4.08
N ARG A 81 18.14 7.12 -3.55
CA ARG A 81 19.32 7.86 -3.08
C ARG A 81 20.05 7.15 -1.94
N ASP A 82 19.29 6.54 -1.03
CA ASP A 82 19.84 5.88 0.16
C ASP A 82 20.18 4.39 -0.07
N GLY A 83 20.03 3.90 -1.31
CA GLY A 83 20.28 2.49 -1.65
C GLY A 83 19.27 1.51 -1.04
N VAL A 84 18.12 2.02 -0.58
CA VAL A 84 17.01 1.22 -0.06
C VAL A 84 16.19 0.68 -1.23
N ARG A 85 15.97 -0.63 -1.25
CA ARG A 85 15.17 -1.26 -2.30
C ARG A 85 13.69 -0.91 -2.09
N ALA A 86 13.11 -0.19 -3.05
CA ALA A 86 11.69 0.10 -3.11
C ALA A 86 11.10 -0.32 -4.47
N ARG A 87 9.81 -0.66 -4.51
CA ARG A 87 9.10 -1.03 -5.74
C ARG A 87 7.65 -0.57 -5.70
N LYS A 88 7.25 0.25 -6.67
CA LYS A 88 5.83 0.60 -6.86
C LYS A 88 5.01 -0.64 -7.21
N VAL A 89 3.89 -0.81 -6.52
CA VAL A 89 2.90 -1.86 -6.80
C VAL A 89 2.07 -1.40 -7.99
N LYS A 90 1.74 -2.32 -8.92
CA LYS A 90 0.90 -2.01 -10.09
C LYS A 90 -0.58 -1.90 -9.69
N VAL A 91 -0.90 -0.87 -8.91
CA VAL A 91 -2.24 -0.46 -8.49
C VAL A 91 -2.31 1.07 -8.54
N ASP A 92 -3.50 1.60 -8.80
CA ASP A 92 -3.79 3.02 -8.94
C ASP A 92 -4.68 3.54 -7.81
N TYR A 93 -4.69 2.86 -6.66
CA TYR A 93 -5.43 3.25 -5.47
C TYR A 93 -4.58 2.99 -4.22
N ALA A 94 -4.82 3.79 -3.18
CA ALA A 94 -4.28 3.55 -1.84
C ALA A 94 -5.31 2.74 -1.04
N SER A 95 -4.88 1.62 -0.45
CA SER A 95 -5.75 0.79 0.41
C SER A 95 -5.07 0.53 1.76
N HIS A 96 -5.92 0.36 2.78
CA HIS A 96 -5.60 0.25 4.21
C HIS A 96 -5.44 1.61 4.89
#